data_AF-A0AAU8TJF8-F1
#
_entry.id   AF-A0AAU8TJF8-F1
#
_cell.length_a   1.000
_cell.length_b   1.000
_cell.length_c   1.000
_cell.angle_alpha   90.00
_cell.angle_beta   90.00
_cell.angle_gamma   90.00
#
_symmetry.space_group_name_H-M   'P 1'
#
loop_
_entity.id
_entity.type
_entity.pdbx_description
1 polymer ?
#
loop_
_entity_poly.entity_id
_entity_poly.type
_entity_poly.pdbx_seq_one_letter_code
_entity_poly.pdbx_strand_id
1 'polypeptide(L)'
;MSFADVSLVVTKGNIAAVLREPQHYSANALIVLGALCWEIYTFSASHFKNWSALKYATITTWLGLTTIIGLNVLLFALHVVPVPSADALHAIVPHLLYMGPVAGFLAILFWNMGNRILAPLNGVLFMDVLPVTTFVVSTLTGVAPGHWQIAGACMTGAALFFNNLYLRRAARRPVPRN
;
A
#
# COMPACT_ATOMS: atom_id res chain seq x y z
N MET A 1 -8.47 -9.37 12.46
CA MET A 1 -8.74 -8.08 13.11
C MET A 1 -8.56 -6.93 12.12
N SER A 2 -7.40 -6.77 11.47
CA SER A 2 -7.18 -5.71 10.46
C SER A 2 -8.22 -5.70 9.30
N PHE A 3 -8.56 -6.85 8.71
CA PHE A 3 -9.56 -6.89 7.61
C PHE A 3 -10.96 -6.37 8.01
N ALA A 4 -11.42 -6.69 9.23
CA ALA A 4 -12.74 -6.28 9.70
C ALA A 4 -12.82 -4.77 9.96
N ASP A 5 -11.71 -4.18 10.40
CA ASP A 5 -11.56 -2.75 10.64
C ASP A 5 -11.54 -1.95 9.34
N VAL A 6 -10.65 -2.33 8.41
CA VAL A 6 -10.59 -1.72 7.07
C VAL A 6 -11.96 -1.82 6.37
N SER A 7 -12.65 -2.96 6.49
CA SER A 7 -14.00 -3.12 5.96
C SER A 7 -14.98 -2.12 6.55
N LEU A 8 -14.94 -1.87 7.86
CA LEU A 8 -15.82 -0.92 8.55
C LEU A 8 -15.55 0.53 8.14
N VAL A 9 -14.27 0.90 7.99
CA VAL A 9 -13.83 2.24 7.55
C VAL A 9 -14.23 2.51 6.12
N VAL A 10 -13.94 1.57 5.22
CA VAL A 10 -14.24 1.70 3.78
C VAL A 10 -15.75 1.74 3.54
N THR A 11 -16.53 0.93 4.27
CA THR A 11 -17.99 0.90 4.14
C THR A 11 -18.72 2.03 4.89
N LYS A 12 -18.01 2.87 5.66
CA LYS A 12 -18.61 3.88 6.56
C LYS A 12 -19.75 3.33 7.44
N GLY A 13 -19.66 2.06 7.84
CA GLY A 13 -20.70 1.38 8.62
C GLY A 13 -21.95 0.92 7.84
N ASN A 14 -22.02 1.11 6.52
CA ASN A 14 -23.15 0.69 5.69
C ASN A 14 -22.76 -0.43 4.71
N ILE A 15 -22.69 -1.66 5.23
CA ILE A 15 -22.38 -2.88 4.46
C ILE A 15 -23.41 -3.09 3.32
N ALA A 16 -24.65 -2.64 3.51
CA ALA A 16 -25.71 -2.74 2.52
C ALA A 16 -25.54 -1.77 1.33
N ALA A 17 -24.79 -0.67 1.48
CA ALA A 17 -24.47 0.22 0.38
C ALA A 17 -23.49 -0.41 -0.62
N VAL A 18 -22.48 -1.15 -0.11
CA VAL A 18 -21.51 -1.87 -0.95
C VAL A 18 -22.17 -2.99 -1.76
N LEU A 19 -23.20 -3.65 -1.21
CA LEU A 19 -23.98 -4.66 -1.92
C LEU A 19 -24.93 -4.07 -2.98
N ARG A 20 -25.21 -2.76 -2.94
CA ARG A 20 -26.12 -2.07 -3.85
C ARG A 20 -25.40 -1.25 -4.95
N GLU A 21 -24.11 -0.98 -4.79
CA GLU A 21 -23.31 -0.35 -5.83
C GLU A 21 -23.16 -1.29 -7.05
N PRO A 22 -23.20 -0.77 -8.29
CA PRO A 22 -22.94 -1.57 -9.48
C PRO A 22 -21.57 -2.23 -9.35
N GLN A 23 -21.57 -3.55 -9.13
CA GLN A 23 -20.35 -4.32 -8.96
C GLN A 23 -19.63 -4.37 -10.31
N HIS A 24 -18.65 -3.48 -10.51
CA HIS A 24 -17.70 -3.58 -11.60
C HIS A 24 -16.73 -4.74 -11.29
N TYR A 25 -17.19 -5.97 -11.47
CA TYR A 25 -16.42 -7.19 -11.14
C TYR A 25 -15.04 -7.21 -11.81
N SER A 26 -14.92 -6.65 -13.01
CA SER A 26 -13.64 -6.49 -13.71
C SER A 26 -12.67 -5.55 -12.98
N ALA A 27 -13.14 -4.43 -12.45
CA ALA A 27 -12.33 -3.50 -11.66
C ALA A 27 -11.90 -4.14 -10.33
N ASN A 28 -12.82 -4.86 -9.66
CA ASN A 28 -12.51 -5.56 -8.41
C ASN A 28 -11.46 -6.66 -8.62
N ALA A 29 -11.56 -7.43 -9.71
CA ALA A 29 -10.57 -8.45 -10.06
C ALA A 29 -9.17 -7.85 -10.28
N LEU A 30 -9.09 -6.70 -10.97
CA LEU A 30 -7.83 -5.99 -11.17
C LEU A 30 -7.23 -5.47 -9.86
N ILE A 31 -8.05 -4.99 -8.93
CA ILE A 31 -7.60 -4.55 -7.60
C ILE A 31 -7.01 -5.73 -6.83
N VAL A 32 -7.69 -6.88 -6.82
CA VAL A 32 -7.19 -8.10 -6.16
C VAL A 32 -5.89 -8.58 -6.79
N LEU A 33 -5.80 -8.57 -8.13
CA LEU A 33 -4.58 -8.93 -8.84
C LEU A 33 -3.43 -7.98 -8.49
N GLY A 34 -3.68 -6.67 -8.42
CA GLY A 34 -2.71 -5.67 -7.98
C GLY A 34 -2.21 -5.92 -6.56
N ALA A 35 -3.12 -6.24 -5.63
CA ALA A 35 -2.78 -6.59 -4.26
C ALA A 35 -1.92 -7.87 -4.21
N LEU A 36 -2.26 -8.91 -4.97
CA LEU A 36 -1.45 -10.13 -5.07
C LEU A 36 -0.06 -9.86 -5.64
N CYS A 37 0.05 -9.03 -6.69
CA CYS A 37 1.35 -8.63 -7.23
C CYS A 37 2.21 -7.91 -6.20
N TRP A 38 1.61 -7.05 -5.38
CA TRP A 38 2.31 -6.35 -4.30
C TRP A 38 2.81 -7.30 -3.21
N GLU A 39 2.00 -8.25 -2.79
CA GLU A 39 2.40 -9.27 -1.82
C GLU A 39 3.54 -10.13 -2.39
N ILE A 40 3.42 -10.60 -3.64
CA ILE A 40 4.48 -11.36 -4.32
C ILE A 40 5.77 -10.55 -4.37
N TYR A 41 5.72 -9.26 -4.70
CA TYR A 41 6.89 -8.38 -4.66
C TYR A 41 7.53 -8.33 -3.26
N THR A 42 6.71 -8.09 -2.23
CA THR A 42 7.17 -7.96 -0.85
C THR A 42 7.79 -9.25 -0.32
N PHE A 43 7.16 -10.40 -0.58
CA PHE A 43 7.70 -11.70 -0.19
C PHE A 43 8.93 -12.10 -1.02
N SER A 44 8.96 -11.78 -2.32
CA SER A 44 10.12 -12.06 -3.19
C SER A 44 11.37 -11.31 -2.74
N ALA A 45 11.22 -10.08 -2.24
CA ALA A 45 12.33 -9.31 -1.67
C ALA A 45 13.06 -10.06 -0.54
N SER A 46 12.33 -10.88 0.23
CA SER A 46 12.90 -11.71 1.30
C SER A 46 13.69 -12.93 0.81
N HIS A 47 13.49 -13.36 -0.44
CA HIS A 47 14.25 -14.44 -1.09
C HIS A 47 15.61 -13.96 -1.61
N PHE A 48 15.71 -12.70 -2.02
CA PHE A 48 16.95 -12.08 -2.51
C PHE A 48 17.81 -11.46 -1.38
N LYS A 49 18.07 -12.21 -0.31
CA LYS A 49 18.79 -11.70 0.89
C LYS A 49 20.21 -11.18 0.61
N ASN A 50 20.85 -11.69 -0.43
CA ASN A 50 22.22 -11.32 -0.82
C ASN A 50 22.27 -10.02 -1.65
N TRP A 51 21.13 -9.46 -2.05
CA TRP A 51 21.09 -8.24 -2.84
C TRP A 51 20.87 -7.02 -1.94
N SER A 52 21.45 -5.88 -2.30
CA SER A 52 21.13 -4.62 -1.62
C SER A 52 19.68 -4.24 -1.92
N ALA A 53 19.01 -3.58 -0.96
CA ALA A 53 17.64 -3.08 -1.16
C ALA A 53 17.55 -2.18 -2.40
N LEU A 54 18.62 -1.41 -2.67
CA LEU A 54 18.73 -0.55 -3.84
C LEU A 54 18.80 -1.36 -5.15
N LYS A 55 19.61 -2.42 -5.21
CA LYS A 55 19.72 -3.27 -6.42
C LYS A 55 18.38 -3.93 -6.75
N TYR A 56 17.69 -4.45 -5.74
CA TYR A 56 16.38 -5.06 -5.91
C TYR A 56 15.36 -4.02 -6.42
N ALA A 57 15.27 -2.86 -5.75
CA ALA A 57 14.38 -1.78 -6.15
C ALA A 57 14.65 -1.32 -7.60
N THR A 58 15.91 -1.07 -7.96
CA THR A 58 16.28 -0.62 -9.31
C THR A 58 15.82 -1.61 -10.39
N ILE A 59 16.04 -2.91 -10.22
CA ILE A 59 15.64 -3.92 -11.20
C ILE A 59 14.11 -4.01 -11.32
N THR A 60 13.41 -4.04 -10.19
CA THR A 60 11.94 -4.10 -10.21
C THR A 60 11.30 -2.84 -10.76
N THR A 61 11.88 -1.66 -10.49
CA THR A 61 11.41 -0.39 -11.05
C THR A 61 11.70 -0.32 -12.54
N TRP A 62 12.84 -0.83 -13.01
CA TRP A 62 13.15 -0.89 -14.44
C TRP A 62 12.17 -1.78 -15.19
N LEU A 63 11.91 -2.99 -14.69
CA LEU A 63 10.92 -3.90 -15.26
C LEU A 63 9.53 -3.27 -15.26
N GLY A 64 9.11 -2.70 -14.12
CA GLY A 64 7.83 -1.99 -14.01
C GLY A 64 7.71 -0.83 -15.00
N LEU A 65 8.76 -0.03 -15.16
CA LEU A 65 8.79 1.07 -16.11
C LEU A 65 8.61 0.58 -17.54
N THR A 66 9.32 -0.47 -17.95
CA THR A 66 9.20 -1.04 -19.30
C THR A 66 7.79 -1.57 -19.58
N THR A 67 7.17 -2.22 -18.59
CA THR A 67 5.81 -2.75 -18.73
C THR A 67 4.79 -1.62 -18.81
N ILE A 68 4.92 -0.59 -17.97
CA ILE A 68 4.03 0.58 -17.97
C ILE A 68 4.13 1.32 -19.30
N ILE A 69 5.35 1.59 -19.79
CA ILE A 69 5.55 2.27 -21.07
C ILE A 69 4.96 1.42 -22.21
N GLY A 70 5.27 0.12 -22.25
CA GLY A 70 4.76 -0.79 -23.29
C GLY A 70 3.23 -0.86 -23.32
N LEU A 71 2.59 -0.96 -22.16
CA LEU A 71 1.13 -0.95 -22.05
C LEU A 71 0.52 0.39 -22.48
N ASN A 72 1.10 1.52 -22.08
CA ASN A 72 0.62 2.83 -22.51
C ASN A 72 0.73 3.00 -24.02
N VAL A 73 1.87 2.62 -24.62
CA VAL A 73 2.07 2.68 -26.08
C VAL A 73 1.03 1.81 -26.79
N LEU A 74 0.75 0.60 -26.28
CA LEU A 74 -0.26 -0.29 -26.85
C LEU A 74 -1.67 0.33 -26.73
N LEU A 75 -2.03 0.88 -25.57
CA LEU A 75 -3.34 1.50 -25.35
C LEU A 75 -3.56 2.75 -26.21
N PHE A 76 -2.50 3.55 -26.43
CA PHE A 76 -2.52 4.68 -27.35
C PHE A 76 -2.66 4.22 -28.80
N ALA A 77 -1.93 3.19 -29.21
CA ALA A 77 -2.02 2.62 -30.56
C ALA A 77 -3.40 2.03 -30.86
N LEU A 78 -4.05 1.43 -29.86
CA LEU A 78 -5.41 0.89 -29.95
C LEU A 78 -6.50 1.98 -29.79
N HIS A 79 -6.14 3.25 -29.59
CA HIS A 79 -7.05 4.37 -29.34
C HIS A 79 -8.03 4.15 -28.17
N VAL A 80 -7.66 3.30 -27.21
CA VAL A 80 -8.47 3.03 -26.01
C VAL A 80 -8.40 4.20 -25.03
N VAL A 81 -7.26 4.90 -25.01
CA VAL A 81 -7.00 6.06 -24.14
C VAL A 81 -6.48 7.21 -24.99
N PRO A 82 -6.97 8.45 -24.81
CA PRO A 82 -6.46 9.60 -25.54
C PRO A 82 -5.00 9.89 -25.15
N VAL A 83 -4.18 10.23 -26.13
CA VAL A 83 -2.80 10.67 -25.89
C VAL A 83 -2.86 12.02 -25.16
N PRO A 84 -2.19 12.16 -24.00
CA PRO A 84 -2.21 13.41 -23.24
C PRO A 84 -1.53 14.54 -24.04
N SER A 85 -2.11 15.75 -23.95
CA SER A 85 -1.52 16.95 -24.56
C SER A 85 -0.25 17.38 -23.83
N ALA A 86 0.63 18.12 -24.52
CA ALA A 86 1.86 18.66 -23.93
C ALA A 86 1.56 19.57 -22.71
N ASP A 87 0.49 20.36 -22.78
CA ASP A 87 0.08 21.23 -21.66
C ASP A 87 -0.35 20.44 -20.42
N ALA A 88 -1.05 19.32 -20.61
CA ALA A 88 -1.43 18.43 -19.52
C ALA A 88 -0.19 17.79 -18.87
N LEU A 89 0.81 17.43 -19.68
CA LEU A 89 2.10 16.93 -19.18
C LEU A 89 2.84 17.98 -18.35
N HIS A 90 2.92 19.22 -18.83
CA HIS A 90 3.58 20.31 -18.10
C HIS A 90 2.91 20.62 -16.76
N ALA A 91 1.57 20.57 -16.70
CA ALA A 91 0.82 20.82 -15.48
C ALA A 91 1.12 19.79 -14.37
N ILE A 92 1.43 18.54 -14.72
CA ILE A 92 1.70 17.47 -13.75
C ILE A 92 3.18 17.33 -13.38
N VAL A 93 4.11 17.96 -14.10
CA VAL A 93 5.56 17.90 -13.83
C VAL A 93 5.91 18.19 -12.35
N PRO A 94 5.37 19.24 -11.70
CA PRO A 94 5.68 19.51 -10.29
C PRO A 94 5.23 18.39 -9.36
N HIS A 95 4.07 17.79 -9.65
CA HIS A 95 3.54 16.66 -8.89
C HIS A 95 4.41 15.41 -9.07
N LEU A 96 4.88 15.15 -10.29
CA LEU A 96 5.79 14.05 -10.60
C LEU A 96 7.17 14.23 -9.95
N LEU A 97 7.69 15.46 -9.91
CA LEU A 97 8.95 15.82 -9.25
C LEU A 97 8.90 15.58 -7.73
N TYR A 98 7.74 15.71 -7.11
CA TYR A 98 7.55 15.33 -5.71
C TYR A 98 7.33 13.82 -5.55
N MET A 99 6.37 13.26 -6.30
CA MET A 99 5.96 11.85 -6.19
C MET A 99 7.10 10.88 -6.53
N GLY A 100 7.93 11.17 -7.53
CA GLY A 100 9.01 10.28 -7.97
C GLY A 100 10.06 10.01 -6.87
N PRO A 101 10.81 11.03 -6.42
CA PRO A 101 11.86 10.84 -5.42
C PRO A 101 11.30 10.61 -4.01
N VAL A 102 10.24 11.31 -3.60
CA VAL A 102 9.73 11.21 -2.22
C VAL A 102 8.84 9.98 -2.05
N ALA A 103 7.75 9.89 -2.82
CA ALA A 103 6.79 8.79 -2.66
C ALA A 103 7.27 7.49 -3.35
N GLY A 104 7.97 7.59 -4.48
CA GLY A 104 8.49 6.43 -5.19
C GLY A 104 9.77 5.90 -4.57
N PHE A 105 10.84 6.69 -4.63
CA PHE A 105 12.18 6.21 -4.25
C PHE A 105 12.34 6.05 -2.73
N LEU A 106 12.12 7.11 -1.94
CA LEU A 106 12.34 7.04 -0.50
C LEU A 106 11.38 6.07 0.19
N ALA A 107 10.10 6.07 -0.17
CA ALA A 107 9.14 5.18 0.46
C ALA A 107 9.45 3.70 0.19
N ILE A 108 9.76 3.31 -1.06
CA ILE A 108 10.12 1.94 -1.40
C ILE A 108 11.44 1.52 -0.75
N LEU A 109 12.42 2.43 -0.68
CA LEU A 109 13.68 2.16 0.00
C LEU A 109 13.46 1.88 1.49
N PHE A 110 12.70 2.75 2.18
CA PHE A 110 12.37 2.56 3.59
C PHE A 110 11.49 1.33 3.82
N TRP A 111 10.58 1.01 2.90
CA TRP A 111 9.77 -0.20 2.95
C TRP A 111 10.63 -1.47 2.85
N ASN A 112 11.52 -1.53 1.87
CA ASN A 112 12.41 -2.68 1.68
C ASN A 112 13.42 -2.83 2.83
N MET A 113 13.94 -1.72 3.35
CA MET A 113 14.78 -1.73 4.55
C MET A 113 14.00 -2.17 5.79
N GLY A 114 12.79 -1.65 5.99
CA GLY A 114 11.89 -2.01 7.08
C GLY A 114 11.54 -3.48 7.07
N ASN A 115 11.18 -4.04 5.92
CA ASN A 115 10.89 -5.46 5.75
C ASN A 115 12.10 -6.35 6.02
N ARG A 116 13.32 -5.88 5.73
CA ARG A 116 14.54 -6.61 6.06
C ARG A 116 14.80 -6.65 7.58
N ILE A 117 14.46 -5.59 8.31
CA ILE A 117 14.67 -5.49 9.76
C ILE A 117 13.56 -6.21 10.54
N LEU A 118 12.30 -5.99 10.16
CA LEU A 118 11.12 -6.45 10.90
C LEU A 118 10.62 -7.82 10.47
N ALA A 119 11.11 -8.36 9.34
CA ALA A 119 10.55 -9.48 8.60
C ALA A 119 9.16 -9.15 7.98
N PRO A 120 8.82 -9.73 6.81
CA PRO A 120 7.63 -9.35 6.03
C PRO A 120 6.32 -9.41 6.81
N LEU A 121 6.19 -10.37 7.74
CA LEU A 121 4.99 -10.54 8.56
C LEU A 121 4.68 -9.31 9.43
N ASN A 122 5.72 -8.68 10.00
CA ASN A 122 5.55 -7.47 10.81
C ASN A 122 5.44 -6.22 9.93
N GLY A 123 5.99 -6.23 8.72
CA GLY A 123 5.82 -5.16 7.73
C GLY A 123 4.36 -4.96 7.33
N VAL A 124 3.63 -6.05 7.06
CA VAL A 124 2.19 -5.99 6.74
C VAL A 124 1.37 -5.37 7.89
N LEU A 125 1.74 -5.64 9.14
CA LEU A 125 1.09 -5.00 10.30
C LEU A 125 1.41 -3.50 10.38
N PHE A 126 2.55 -3.05 9.87
CA PHE A 126 2.87 -1.63 9.78
C PHE A 126 2.03 -0.91 8.71
N MET A 127 1.56 -1.63 7.67
CA MET A 127 0.62 -1.05 6.70
C MET A 127 -0.69 -0.62 7.35
N ASP A 128 -1.12 -1.28 8.42
CA ASP A 128 -2.29 -0.86 9.20
C ASP A 128 -2.10 0.54 9.82
N VAL A 129 -0.88 1.01 10.02
CA VAL A 129 -0.61 2.38 10.53
C VAL A 129 -0.87 3.46 9.47
N LEU A 130 -0.75 3.14 8.18
CA LEU A 130 -0.81 4.11 7.09
C LEU A 130 -2.17 4.83 6.96
N PRO A 131 -3.33 4.15 7.07
CA PRO A 131 -4.62 4.83 7.11
C PRO A 131 -4.76 5.78 8.29
N VAL A 132 -4.20 5.43 9.45
CA VAL A 132 -4.27 6.26 10.67
C VAL A 132 -3.45 7.54 10.50
N THR A 133 -2.22 7.44 9.98
CA THR A 133 -1.39 8.64 9.73
C THR A 133 -2.02 9.55 8.68
N THR A 134 -2.57 8.97 7.61
CA THR A 134 -3.29 9.73 6.58
C THR A 134 -4.51 10.45 7.16
N PHE A 135 -5.25 9.79 8.05
CA PHE A 135 -6.37 10.40 8.76
C PHE A 135 -5.95 11.54 9.69
N VAL A 136 -4.86 11.37 10.45
CA VAL A 136 -4.30 12.43 11.30
C VAL A 136 -3.87 13.63 10.46
N VAL A 137 -3.19 13.41 9.33
CA VAL A 137 -2.81 14.51 8.43
C VAL A 137 -4.06 15.20 7.86
N SER A 138 -5.06 14.42 7.42
CA SER A 138 -6.32 14.96 6.87
C SER A 138 -7.07 15.85 7.86
N THR A 139 -7.13 15.44 9.13
CA THR A 139 -7.72 16.23 10.21
C THR A 139 -6.94 17.50 10.50
N LEU A 140 -5.60 17.45 10.48
CA LEU A 140 -4.75 18.64 10.60
C LEU A 140 -4.91 19.61 9.41
N THR A 141 -5.22 19.10 8.21
CA THR A 141 -5.51 19.92 7.03
C THR A 141 -6.93 20.51 7.02
N GLY A 142 -7.72 20.32 8.08
CA GLY A 142 -9.03 20.95 8.25
C GLY A 142 -10.22 20.11 7.78
N VAL A 143 -10.02 18.85 7.39
CA VAL A 143 -11.13 17.94 7.07
C VAL A 143 -11.72 17.41 8.38
N ALA A 144 -12.96 17.78 8.68
CA ALA A 144 -13.64 17.31 9.88
C ALA A 144 -13.77 15.77 9.86
N PRO A 145 -13.25 15.08 10.88
CA PRO A 145 -13.26 13.63 10.91
C PRO A 145 -14.68 13.09 11.10
N GLY A 146 -15.12 12.20 10.22
CA GLY A 146 -16.38 11.49 10.39
C GLY A 146 -16.31 10.50 11.56
N HIS A 147 -17.42 10.33 12.28
CA HIS A 147 -17.53 9.41 13.43
C HIS A 147 -17.02 7.98 13.13
N TRP A 148 -17.26 7.47 11.91
CA TRP A 148 -16.80 6.15 11.46
C TRP A 148 -15.30 6.08 11.20
N GLN A 149 -14.67 7.18 10.78
CA GLN A 149 -13.22 7.24 10.58
C GLN A 149 -12.48 7.22 11.92
N ILE A 150 -13.05 7.89 12.94
CA ILE A 150 -12.54 7.86 14.32
C ILE A 150 -12.65 6.44 14.88
N ALA A 151 -13.81 5.79 14.73
CA ALA A 151 -14.03 4.42 15.20
C ALA A 151 -13.01 3.43 14.59
N GLY A 152 -12.79 3.53 13.27
CA GLY A 152 -11.78 2.72 12.60
C GLY A 152 -10.35 3.02 13.05
N ALA A 153 -9.97 4.29 13.16
CA ALA A 153 -8.65 4.67 13.66
C ALA A 153 -8.39 4.11 15.07
N CYS A 154 -9.40 4.12 15.95
CA CYS A 154 -9.33 3.49 17.27
C CYS A 154 -9.20 1.97 17.21
N MET A 155 -9.96 1.30 16.33
CA MET A 155 -9.85 -0.15 16.11
C MET A 155 -8.47 -0.53 15.59
N THR A 156 -7.90 0.26 14.69
CA THR A 156 -6.59 0.02 14.11
C THR A 156 -5.50 0.18 15.16
N GLY A 157 -5.60 1.25 15.96
CA GLY A 157 -4.73 1.48 17.12
C GLY A 157 -4.80 0.33 18.13
N ALA A 158 -6.00 -0.19 18.42
CA ALA A 158 -6.17 -1.35 19.29
C ALA A 158 -5.54 -2.62 18.69
N ALA A 159 -5.76 -2.88 17.40
CA ALA A 159 -5.18 -4.02 16.70
C ALA A 159 -3.64 -4.01 16.74
N LEU A 160 -3.03 -2.84 16.51
CA LEU A 160 -1.58 -2.65 16.61
C LEU A 160 -1.08 -2.87 18.04
N PHE A 161 -1.79 -2.36 19.04
CA PHE A 161 -1.43 -2.54 20.45
C PHE A 161 -1.46 -4.01 20.86
N PHE A 162 -2.54 -4.73 20.52
CA PHE A 162 -2.65 -6.17 20.80
C PHE A 162 -1.61 -6.99 20.02
N ASN A 163 -1.33 -6.61 18.78
CA ASN A 163 -0.30 -7.26 17.99
C ASN A 163 1.10 -7.08 18.61
N ASN A 164 1.45 -5.87 19.04
CA ASN A 164 2.72 -5.60 19.71
C ASN A 164 2.87 -6.40 21.01
N LEU A 165 1.79 -6.51 21.79
CA LEU A 165 1.76 -7.34 23.00
C LEU A 165 1.96 -8.83 22.68
N TYR A 166 1.33 -9.33 21.61
CA TYR A 166 1.52 -10.70 21.15
C TYR A 166 2.96 -10.97 20.73
N LEU A 167 3.57 -10.08 19.93
CA LEU A 167 4.97 -10.19 19.50
C LEU A 167 5.94 -10.17 20.69
N ARG A 168 5.73 -9.28 21.67
CA ARG A 168 6.54 -9.23 22.90
C ARG A 168 6.39 -10.50 23.73
N ARG A 169 5.21 -11.11 23.79
CA ARG A 169 4.98 -12.40 24.47
C ARG A 169 5.62 -13.57 23.73
N ALA A 170 5.54 -13.58 22.40
CA ALA A 170 6.17 -14.60 21.56
C ALA A 170 7.71 -14.54 21.65
N ALA A 171 8.29 -13.34 21.62
CA ALA A 171 9.73 -13.13 21.79
C ALA A 171 10.26 -13.50 23.18
N ARG A 172 9.39 -13.54 24.19
CA ARG A 172 9.71 -13.96 25.57
C ARG A 172 9.55 -15.47 25.80
N ARG A 173 9.01 -16.24 24.86
CA ARG A 173 8.99 -17.70 24.96
C ARG A 173 10.41 -18.22 24.71
N PRO A 174 11.03 -18.94 25.66
CA PRO A 174 12.33 -19.55 25.43
C PRO A 174 12.24 -20.53 24.28
N VAL A 175 13.19 -20.48 23.34
CA VAL A 175 13.37 -21.55 22.35
C VAL A 175 13.65 -22.84 23.13
N PRO A 176 12.92 -23.95 22.89
CA PRO A 176 13.27 -25.23 23.50
C PRO A 176 14.69 -25.59 23.05
N ARG A 177 15.62 -25.75 23.99
CA ARG A 177 16.90 -26.39 23.71
C ARG A 177 16.60 -27.85 23.41
N ASN A 178 16.64 -28.22 22.13
CA ASN A 178 16.87 -29.60 21.71
C ASN A 178 18.37 -29.86 21.66
#